data_AF-A0A6M9PTE5-F1
#
_entry.id   AF-A0A6M9PTE5-F1
#
_cell.length_a   1.000
_cell.length_b   1.000
_cell.length_c   1.000
_cell.angle_alpha   90.00
_cell.angle_beta   90.00
_cell.angle_gamma   90.00
#
_symmetry.space_group_name_H-M   'P 1'
#
loop_
_entity.id
_entity.type
_entity.pdbx_description
1 polymer ?
#
loop_
_entity_poly.entity_id
_entity_poly.type
_entity_poly.pdbx_seq_one_letter_code
_entity_poly.pdbx_strand_id
1 'polypeptide(L)' 'MPSKFATQSQARQYNVSNAVASARIEGIVPTKQLEQSLTDYVTGKKTIAQLIEETKERFDINRPK' A
#
# COMPACT_ATOMS: atom_id res chain seq x y z
N MET A 1 -17.12 -26.01 3.48
CA MET A 1 -16.07 -25.81 2.46
C MET A 1 -14.77 -25.52 3.19
N PRO A 2 -13.64 -26.17 2.92
CA PRO A 2 -12.39 -25.76 3.55
C PRO A 2 -12.03 -24.40 2.95
N SER A 3 -12.03 -23.35 3.77
CA SER A 3 -11.52 -22.04 3.35
C SER A 3 -10.04 -22.23 3.05
N LYS A 4 -9.70 -22.35 1.76
CA LYS A 4 -8.33 -22.30 1.28
C LYS A 4 -7.65 -21.13 1.96
N PHE A 5 -6.54 -21.39 2.65
CA PHE A 5 -5.67 -20.33 3.14
C PHE A 5 -5.45 -19.33 2.02
N ALA A 6 -5.82 -18.07 2.25
CA ALA A 6 -5.61 -17.01 1.27
C ALA A 6 -4.11 -16.96 0.94
N THR A 7 -3.79 -16.86 -0.35
CA THR A 7 -2.39 -16.65 -0.72
C THR A 7 -1.91 -15.34 -0.11
N GLN A 8 -0.61 -15.23 0.16
CA GLN A 8 -0.06 -14.00 0.74
C GLN A 8 -0.43 -12.77 -0.10
N SER A 9 -0.48 -12.90 -1.43
CA SER A 9 -0.92 -11.83 -2.34
C SER A 9 -2.39 -11.47 -2.15
N GLN A 10 -3.30 -12.44 -1.98
CA GLN A 10 -4.71 -12.18 -1.68
C GLN A 10 -4.87 -11.44 -0.34
N ALA A 11 -4.18 -11.88 0.71
CA ALA A 11 -4.22 -11.20 2.01
C ALA A 11 -3.73 -9.74 1.90
N ARG A 12 -2.63 -9.49 1.17
CA ARG A 12 -2.14 -8.14 0.91
C ARG A 12 -3.14 -7.32 0.10
N GLN A 13 -3.77 -7.91 -0.92
CA GLN A 13 -4.77 -7.23 -1.74
C GLN A 13 -5.95 -6.75 -0.90
N TYR A 14 -6.47 -7.60 0.00
CA TYR A 14 -7.55 -7.19 0.90
C TYR A 14 -7.13 -6.05 1.83
N ASN A 15 -5.96 -6.15 2.45
CA ASN A 15 -5.45 -5.11 3.35
C ASN A 15 -5.26 -3.77 2.61
N VAL A 16 -4.66 -3.79 1.42
CA VAL A 16 -4.46 -2.57 0.61
C VAL A 16 -5.79 -1.98 0.17
N SER A 17 -6.73 -2.81 -0.28
CA SER A 17 -8.06 -2.34 -0.73
C SER A 17 -8.80 -1.65 0.42
N ASN A 18 -8.76 -2.24 1.61
CA ASN A 18 -9.39 -1.66 2.80
C ASN A 18 -8.72 -0.35 3.20
N ALA A 19 -7.39 -0.29 3.24
CA ALA A 19 -6.65 0.93 3.58
C ALA A 19 -6.94 2.08 2.58
N VAL A 20 -6.95 1.79 1.28
CA VAL A 20 -7.27 2.77 0.24
C VAL A 20 -8.72 3.22 0.33
N ALA A 21 -9.67 2.31 0.59
CA ALA A 21 -11.07 2.66 0.79
C ALA A 21 -11.25 3.56 2.02
N SER A 22 -10.62 3.22 3.15
CA SER A 22 -10.65 4.05 4.36
C SER A 22 -10.10 5.45 4.11
N ALA A 23 -8.97 5.57 3.42
CA ALA A 23 -8.43 6.89 3.06
C ALA A 23 -9.41 7.70 2.21
N ARG A 24 -10.05 7.09 1.21
CA ARG A 24 -11.02 7.76 0.34
C ARG A 24 -12.28 8.19 1.08
N ILE A 25 -12.74 7.41 2.06
CA ILE A 25 -13.87 7.78 2.93
C ILE A 25 -13.53 9.06 3.72
N GLU A 26 -12.29 9.19 4.18
CA GLU A 26 -11.77 10.40 4.86
C GLU A 26 -11.44 11.55 3.88
N GLY A 27 -11.81 11.44 2.60
CA GLY A 27 -11.51 12.44 1.58
C GLY A 27 -10.04 12.50 1.16
N ILE A 28 -9.22 11.54 1.58
CA ILE A 28 -7.81 11.44 1.22
C ILE A 28 -7.67 10.60 -0.04
N VAL A 29 -7.14 11.22 -1.11
CA VAL A 29 -6.84 10.52 -2.36
C VAL A 29 -5.36 10.16 -2.39
N PRO A 30 -5.00 8.86 -2.38
CA PRO A 30 -3.62 8.44 -2.55
C PRO A 30 -3.03 8.96 -3.86
N THR A 31 -1.76 9.34 -3.85
CA THR A 31 -1.07 9.72 -5.08
C THR A 31 -0.93 8.51 -6.01
N LYS A 32 -0.92 8.74 -7.33
CA LYS A 32 -0.72 7.66 -8.33
C LYS A 32 0.53 6.83 -8.05
N GLN A 33 1.57 7.48 -7.53
CA GLN A 33 2.83 6.81 -7.21
C GLN A 33 2.71 5.90 -5.99
N LEU A 34 1.96 6.31 -4.96
CA LEU A 34 1.64 5.44 -3.83
C LEU A 34 0.75 4.26 -4.27
N GLU A 35 -0.23 4.48 -5.14
CA GLU A 35 -1.06 3.41 -5.70
C GLU A 35 -0.22 2.35 -6.45
N GLN A 36 0.79 2.78 -7.21
CA GLN A 36 1.72 1.85 -7.87
C GLN A 36 2.57 1.07 -6.86
N SER A 37 3.14 1.73 -5.85
CA SER A 37 3.94 1.06 -4.81
C SER A 37 3.12 0.06 -3.99
N LEU A 38 1.84 0.35 -3.73
CA LEU A 38 0.91 -0.57 -3.09
C LEU A 38 0.61 -1.79 -3.98
N THR A 39 0.48 -1.59 -5.29
CA THR A 39 0.32 -2.69 -6.27
C THR A 39 1.56 -3.60 -6.31
N ASP A 40 2.76 -3.02 -6.28
CA ASP A 40 4.01 -3.78 -6.22
C ASP A 40 4.13 -4.57 -4.90
N TYR A 41 3.62 -4.02 -3.79
CA TYR A 41 3.52 -4.74 -2.52
C TYR A 41 2.55 -5.94 -2.61
N VAL A 42 1.37 -5.75 -3.20
CA VAL A 42 0.37 -6.82 -3.38
C VAL A 42 0.92 -7.96 -4.24
N THR A 43 1.63 -7.63 -5.32
CA THR A 43 2.23 -8.62 -6.24
C THR A 43 3.51 -9.25 -5.70
N GLY A 44 4.02 -8.79 -4.56
CA GLY A 44 5.25 -9.31 -3.95
C GLY A 44 6.54 -8.77 -4.55
N LYS A 45 6.48 -7.86 -5.53
CA LYS A 45 7.65 -7.16 -6.09
C LYS A 45 8.30 -6.22 -5.09
N LYS A 46 7.53 -5.72 -4.11
CA LYS A 46 8.00 -4.84 -3.03
C LYS A 46 7.63 -5.41 -1.67
N THR A 47 8.52 -5.26 -0.70
CA THR A 47 8.23 -5.58 0.71
C THR A 47 7.58 -4.39 1.41
N ILE A 48 6.93 -4.63 2.55
CA ILE A 48 6.36 -3.53 3.35
C ILE A 48 7.45 -2.58 3.88
N ALA A 49 8.63 -3.12 4.22
CA ALA A 49 9.76 -2.33 4.69
C ALA A 49 10.24 -1.34 3.62
N GLN A 50 10.41 -1.80 2.38
CA GLN A 50 10.76 -0.95 1.23
C GLN A 50 9.69 0.12 0.96
N LEU A 51 8.41 -0.22 1.10
CA LEU A 51 7.32 0.75 0.94
C LEU A 51 7.37 1.84 2.01
N ILE A 52 7.68 1.49 3.26
CA ILE A 52 7.83 2.45 4.36
C ILE A 52 9.04 3.34 4.14
N GLU A 53 10.19 2.77 3.77
CA GLU A 53 11.43 3.51 3.51
C GLU A 53 11.24 4.53 2.40
N GLU A 54 10.71 4.12 1.24
CA GLU A 54 10.42 5.01 0.12
C GLU A 54 9.44 6.13 0.54
N THR A 55 8.45 5.83 1.37
CA THR A 55 7.50 6.85 1.86
C THR A 55 8.19 7.88 2.76
N LYS A 56 9.12 7.46 3.61
CA LYS A 56 9.92 8.36 4.47
C LYS A 56 10.84 9.24 3.63
N GLU A 57 11.58 8.65 2.70
CA GLU A 57 12.46 9.41 1.80
C GLU A 57 11.69 10.50 1.04
N ARG A 58 10.48 10.17 0.56
CA ARG A 58 9.60 11.15 -0.09
C ARG A 58 9.15 12.26 0.84
N PHE A 59 8.82 11.92 2.09
CA PHE A 59 8.44 12.93 3.07
C PHE A 59 9.60 13.90 3.31
N ASP A 60 10.81 13.38 3.48
CA ASP A 60 12.01 14.20 3.69
C ASP A 60 12.33 15.08 2.47
N ILE A 61 12.21 14.56 1.25
CA ILE A 61 12.38 15.33 0.00
C ILE A 61 11.38 16.48 -0.11
N ASN A 62 10.12 16.24 0.27
CA ASN A 62 9.04 17.22 0.15
C ASN A 62 8.84 18.06 1.42
N ARG A 63 9.69 17.89 2.43
CA ARG A 63 9.57 18.59 3.71
C ARG A 63 9.86 20.08 3.50
N PRO A 64 8.93 20.99 3.81
CA PRO A 64 9.22 22.42 3.77
C PRO A 64 10.36 22.75 4.74
N LYS A 65 11.29 23.60 4.30
CA LYS A 65 12.41 24.09 5.10
C LYS A 65 11.94 25.00 6.23
#